data_AF-A0A8H7IRY1-F1
#
_entry.id   AF-A0A8H7IRY1-F1
#
_cell.length_a   1.000
_cell.length_b   1.000
_cell.length_c   1.000
_cell.angle_alpha   90.00
_cell.angle_beta   90.00
_cell.angle_gamma   90.00
#
_symmetry.space_group_name_H-M   'P 1'
#
loop_
_entity.id
_entity.type
_entity.pdbx_description
1 polymer ?
#
loop_
_entity_poly.entity_id
_entity_poly.type
_entity_poly.pdbx_seq_one_letter_code
_entity_poly.pdbx_strand_id
1 'polypeptide(L)'
;MTAGLQPNHQFFVSSGSLCFGELHNIWHGASAPVQGFPSVRPQTTGTVVSHELQFNTTAEIGTWHVFSLIDTTTRAAAAWFACHSDVDPEQEVVKILRVSGSPYEANCGSTMNDDSTAAEGVLVVNRYDWGYYDRRASDEFEEDDEDVLNLEVAVSVGLVDRAQAKEVVSKWKTKVAGRRKSSASAAWLHIPDAEYAFGRFGFNEERTAARSFLLFTQSTVFTQTAFQGRLNPLREGEAA
;
A
#
# COMPACT_ATOMS: atom_id res chain seq x y z
N MET A 1 12.76 -20.95 -20.29
CA MET A 1 12.83 -19.51 -20.03
C MET A 1 11.47 -19.08 -19.49
N THR A 2 11.36 -18.87 -18.18
CA THR A 2 10.17 -18.24 -17.58
C THR A 2 10.17 -16.76 -18.01
N ALA A 3 9.08 -16.28 -18.59
CA ALA A 3 8.94 -14.86 -18.92
C ALA A 3 9.10 -14.02 -17.64
N GLY A 4 9.84 -12.92 -17.70
CA GLY A 4 9.97 -11.98 -16.58
C GLY A 4 8.63 -11.33 -16.25
N LEU A 5 8.40 -11.01 -14.96
CA LEU A 5 7.21 -10.29 -14.53
C LEU A 5 7.08 -8.97 -15.30
N GLN A 6 5.88 -8.69 -15.78
CA GLN A 6 5.57 -7.44 -16.48
C GLN A 6 4.79 -6.52 -15.53
N PRO A 7 5.28 -5.30 -15.25
CA PRO A 7 4.55 -4.36 -14.43
C PRO A 7 3.28 -3.89 -15.16
N ASN A 8 2.20 -3.70 -14.40
CA ASN A 8 0.96 -3.10 -14.87
C ASN A 8 1.14 -1.60 -15.12
N HIS A 9 2.00 -0.95 -14.33
CA HIS A 9 2.32 0.47 -14.42
C HIS A 9 3.73 0.73 -13.89
N GLN A 10 4.32 1.85 -14.30
CA GLN A 10 5.56 2.35 -13.72
C GLN A 10 5.46 3.84 -13.49
N PHE A 11 6.05 4.32 -12.39
CA PHE A 11 6.12 5.73 -12.07
C PHE A 11 7.49 6.08 -11.50
N PHE A 12 7.82 7.37 -11.47
CA PHE A 12 9.12 7.87 -11.04
C PHE A 12 8.98 8.65 -9.73
N VAL A 13 9.85 8.35 -8.77
CA VAL A 13 10.00 9.10 -7.51
C VAL A 13 11.21 10.00 -7.65
N SER A 14 10.97 11.32 -7.62
CA SER A 14 12.02 12.33 -7.80
C SER A 14 12.40 13.03 -6.50
N SER A 15 11.46 13.11 -5.56
CA SER A 15 11.61 13.86 -4.31
C SER A 15 12.31 13.09 -3.19
N GLY A 16 12.55 11.79 -3.36
CA GLY A 16 13.03 10.90 -2.31
C GLY A 16 11.98 10.59 -1.24
N SER A 17 10.70 10.89 -1.52
CA SER A 17 9.61 10.53 -0.63
C SER A 17 8.30 10.25 -1.37
N LEU A 18 7.47 9.40 -0.76
CA LEU A 18 6.16 8.99 -1.25
C LEU A 18 5.08 9.47 -0.29
N CYS A 19 4.15 10.25 -0.81
CA CYS A 19 2.86 10.48 -0.17
C CYS A 19 1.93 9.31 -0.48
N PHE A 20 1.22 8.80 0.53
CA PHE A 20 0.40 7.59 0.38
C PHE A 20 -0.93 7.65 1.13
N GLY A 21 -1.87 6.79 0.73
CA GLY A 21 -3.19 6.67 1.37
C GLY A 21 -4.33 7.13 0.47
N GLU A 22 -5.43 7.57 1.09
CA GLU A 22 -6.55 8.20 0.40
C GLU A 22 -6.20 9.65 -0.01
N LEU A 23 -7.09 10.34 -0.73
CA LEU A 23 -6.79 11.67 -1.28
C LEU A 23 -6.39 12.68 -0.20
N HIS A 24 -7.14 12.73 0.90
CA HIS A 24 -6.83 13.64 2.01
C HIS A 24 -5.54 13.25 2.73
N ASN A 25 -5.22 11.95 2.87
CA ASN A 25 -3.94 11.50 3.43
C ASN A 25 -2.76 11.93 2.56
N ILE A 26 -2.86 11.77 1.24
CA ILE A 26 -1.82 12.21 0.29
C ILE A 26 -1.66 13.74 0.34
N TRP A 27 -2.78 14.47 0.44
CA TRP A 27 -2.76 15.93 0.55
C TRP A 27 -2.11 16.42 1.84
N HIS A 28 -2.45 15.80 2.97
CA HIS A 28 -1.78 16.03 4.24
C HIS A 28 -0.28 15.72 4.13
N GLY A 29 0.07 14.53 3.63
CA GLY A 29 1.44 14.06 3.46
C GLY A 29 2.29 14.99 2.60
N ALA A 30 1.72 15.64 1.58
CA ALA A 30 2.43 16.60 0.74
C ALA A 30 3.02 17.77 1.55
N SER A 31 2.34 18.16 2.64
CA SER A 31 2.72 19.28 3.51
C SER A 31 3.37 18.81 4.82
N ALA A 32 3.21 17.53 5.19
CA ALA A 32 3.77 16.95 6.40
C ALA A 32 5.31 16.76 6.31
N PRO A 33 6.02 16.70 7.45
CA PRO A 33 7.41 16.28 7.50
C PRO A 33 7.60 14.89 6.86
N VAL A 34 8.76 14.67 6.24
CA VAL A 34 9.11 13.34 5.71
C VAL A 34 9.39 12.41 6.88
N GLN A 35 8.64 11.32 6.94
CA GLN A 35 8.83 10.23 7.89
C GLN A 35 9.92 9.30 7.35
N GLY A 36 11.07 9.23 8.05
CA GLY A 36 12.03 8.15 7.84
C GLY A 36 11.48 6.79 8.25
N PHE A 37 12.28 5.72 8.20
CA PHE A 37 11.86 4.44 8.79
C PHE A 37 11.60 4.63 10.27
N PRO A 38 10.35 4.48 10.74
CA PRO A 38 10.06 4.84 12.10
C PRO A 38 10.02 3.60 13.00
N SER A 39 10.32 3.80 14.27
CA SER A 39 9.77 2.99 15.35
C SER A 39 8.39 3.55 15.76
N VAL A 40 7.48 3.80 14.80
CA VAL A 40 6.11 4.24 15.15
C VAL A 40 5.47 3.08 15.88
N ARG A 41 5.38 3.21 17.20
CA ARG A 41 4.71 2.20 18.02
C ARG A 41 3.20 2.40 17.93
N PRO A 42 2.44 1.30 17.98
CA PRO A 42 0.98 1.40 18.07
C PRO A 42 0.59 2.19 19.32
N GLN A 43 -0.41 3.06 19.17
CA GLN A 43 -1.05 3.78 20.25
C GLN A 43 -2.46 3.23 20.45
N THR A 44 -2.88 3.09 21.70
CA THR A 44 -4.23 2.64 22.05
C THR A 44 -5.13 3.85 22.28
N THR A 45 -6.18 3.99 21.47
CA THR A 45 -7.24 4.98 21.68
C THR A 45 -8.58 4.26 21.82
N GLY A 46 -9.07 4.14 23.06
CA GLY A 46 -10.28 3.37 23.36
C GLY A 46 -10.09 1.87 23.10
N THR A 47 -10.90 1.29 22.21
CA THR A 47 -10.81 -0.12 21.77
C THR A 47 -10.02 -0.31 20.47
N VAL A 48 -9.47 0.78 19.91
CA VAL A 48 -8.74 0.79 18.65
C VAL A 48 -7.26 0.97 18.91
N VAL A 49 -6.45 0.23 18.17
CA VAL A 49 -4.99 0.36 18.14
C VAL A 49 -4.60 0.85 16.76
N SER A 50 -3.92 1.99 16.69
CA SER A 50 -3.47 2.61 15.44
C SER A 50 -2.06 3.18 15.54
N HIS A 51 -1.46 3.45 14.40
CA HIS A 51 -0.16 4.09 14.27
C HIS A 51 -0.35 5.55 13.82
N GLU A 52 0.38 6.46 14.45
CA GLU A 52 0.37 7.87 14.05
C GLU A 52 1.32 8.07 12.84
N LEU A 53 0.78 7.93 11.64
CA LEU A 53 1.53 8.05 10.38
C LEU A 53 1.47 9.47 9.84
N GLN A 54 2.54 9.89 9.17
CA GLN A 54 2.60 11.19 8.47
C GLN A 54 2.11 11.12 7.01
N PHE A 55 1.83 9.91 6.50
CA PHE A 55 1.44 9.68 5.10
C PHE A 55 2.43 10.26 4.07
N ASN A 56 3.69 10.41 4.47
CA ASN A 56 4.80 10.91 3.68
C ASN A 56 6.07 10.19 4.13
N THR A 57 6.43 9.10 3.46
CA THR A 57 7.56 8.27 3.86
C THR A 57 8.77 8.51 2.96
N THR A 58 10.00 8.45 3.49
CA THR A 58 11.22 8.34 2.68
C THR A 58 11.10 7.17 1.71
N ALA A 59 11.56 7.36 0.47
CA ALA A 59 11.46 6.36 -0.59
C ALA A 59 12.67 6.42 -1.53
N GLU A 60 13.04 5.27 -2.10
CA GLU A 60 14.11 5.18 -3.10
C GLU A 60 13.77 6.07 -4.31
N ILE A 61 14.74 6.90 -4.69
CA ILE A 61 14.64 7.76 -5.87
C ILE A 61 14.83 6.89 -7.10
N GLY A 62 13.93 7.01 -8.06
CA GLY A 62 14.04 6.27 -9.31
C GLY A 62 12.72 5.71 -9.80
N THR A 63 12.81 4.68 -10.63
CA THR A 63 11.65 4.04 -11.24
C THR A 63 11.06 3.03 -10.28
N TRP A 64 9.75 3.08 -10.10
CA TRP A 64 8.97 2.12 -9.36
C TRP A 64 8.04 1.36 -10.29
N HIS A 65 8.06 0.05 -10.18
CA HIS A 65 7.19 -0.87 -10.88
C HIS A 65 5.99 -1.24 -10.01
N VAL A 66 4.81 -1.32 -10.61
CA VAL A 66 3.56 -1.69 -9.95
C VAL A 66 3.03 -2.96 -10.58
N PHE A 67 2.76 -3.96 -9.76
CA PHE A 67 2.30 -5.28 -10.14
C PHE A 67 0.94 -5.58 -9.50
N SER A 68 0.02 -6.09 -10.29
CA SER A 68 -1.24 -6.65 -9.81
C SER A 68 -0.97 -8.05 -9.25
N LEU A 69 -1.51 -8.29 -8.06
CA LEU A 69 -1.57 -9.61 -7.45
C LEU A 69 -3.00 -10.10 -7.60
N ILE A 70 -3.16 -11.25 -8.25
CA ILE A 70 -4.47 -11.82 -8.60
C ILE A 70 -4.78 -13.03 -7.74
N ASP A 71 -6.06 -13.21 -7.46
CA ASP A 71 -6.57 -14.47 -6.96
C ASP A 71 -6.43 -15.54 -8.06
N THR A 72 -5.83 -16.69 -7.72
CA THR A 72 -5.52 -17.75 -8.69
C THR A 72 -6.76 -18.47 -9.21
N THR A 73 -7.85 -18.42 -8.47
CA THR A 73 -9.14 -19.06 -8.78
C THR A 73 -10.00 -18.14 -9.63
N THR A 74 -10.25 -16.91 -9.17
CA THR A 74 -11.15 -15.96 -9.84
C THR A 74 -10.47 -15.11 -10.90
N ARG A 75 -9.12 -15.01 -10.85
CA ARG A 75 -8.29 -14.12 -11.67
C ARG A 75 -8.56 -12.62 -11.45
N ALA A 76 -9.34 -12.26 -10.45
CA ALA A 76 -9.56 -10.88 -10.05
C ALA A 76 -8.34 -10.31 -9.32
N ALA A 77 -8.15 -8.99 -9.39
CA ALA A 77 -7.12 -8.31 -8.61
C ALA A 77 -7.47 -8.39 -7.11
N ALA A 78 -6.61 -9.03 -6.33
CA ALA A 78 -6.81 -9.25 -4.90
C ALA A 78 -5.88 -8.39 -4.03
N ALA A 79 -4.76 -7.92 -4.60
CA ALA A 79 -3.78 -7.09 -3.94
C ALA A 79 -2.92 -6.34 -4.98
N TRP A 80 -2.09 -5.42 -4.52
CA TRP A 80 -1.12 -4.70 -5.36
C TRP A 80 0.25 -4.68 -4.70
N PHE A 81 1.30 -4.83 -5.50
CA PHE A 81 2.67 -4.70 -5.05
C PHE A 81 3.41 -3.67 -5.88
N ALA A 82 4.01 -2.68 -5.25
CA ALA A 82 4.88 -1.71 -5.88
C ALA A 82 6.30 -1.84 -5.34
N CYS A 83 7.33 -1.73 -6.19
CA CYS A 83 8.72 -1.72 -5.74
C CYS A 83 9.63 -0.92 -6.66
N HIS A 84 10.75 -0.45 -6.13
CA HIS A 84 11.82 0.16 -6.91
C HIS A 84 12.37 -0.81 -7.96
N SER A 85 12.88 -0.31 -9.09
CA SER A 85 13.33 -1.12 -10.23
C SER A 85 14.48 -2.07 -9.90
N ASP A 86 15.25 -1.76 -8.86
CA ASP A 86 16.39 -2.56 -8.42
C ASP A 86 16.00 -3.68 -7.42
N VAL A 87 14.71 -3.81 -7.12
CA VAL A 87 14.19 -4.82 -6.18
C VAL A 87 13.64 -6.02 -6.96
N ASP A 88 14.01 -7.23 -6.55
CA ASP A 88 13.33 -8.45 -7.00
C ASP A 88 11.94 -8.51 -6.32
N PRO A 89 10.84 -8.37 -7.08
CA PRO A 89 9.51 -8.29 -6.50
C PRO A 89 9.06 -9.60 -5.87
N GLU A 90 9.48 -10.76 -6.40
CA GLU A 90 9.08 -12.07 -5.87
C GLU A 90 9.76 -12.32 -4.51
N GLN A 91 11.04 -11.96 -4.36
CA GLN A 91 11.74 -12.11 -3.09
C GLN A 91 11.28 -11.10 -2.03
N GLU A 92 11.05 -9.85 -2.43
CA GLU A 92 10.68 -8.79 -1.49
C GLU A 92 9.28 -8.99 -0.90
N VAL A 93 8.30 -9.39 -1.71
CA VAL A 93 6.95 -9.65 -1.19
C VAL A 93 6.96 -10.85 -0.23
N VAL A 94 7.73 -11.89 -0.52
CA VAL A 94 7.87 -13.07 0.37
C VAL A 94 8.53 -12.65 1.69
N LYS A 95 9.57 -11.81 1.66
CA LYS A 95 10.17 -11.23 2.86
C LYS A 95 9.12 -10.49 3.70
N ILE A 96 8.36 -9.59 3.09
CA ILE A 96 7.32 -8.81 3.79
C ILE A 96 6.29 -9.74 4.42
N LEU A 97 5.74 -10.69 3.65
CA LEU A 97 4.70 -11.61 4.12
C LEU A 97 5.18 -12.54 5.23
N ARG A 98 6.47 -12.92 5.24
CA ARG A 98 7.06 -13.69 6.34
C ARG A 98 7.02 -12.93 7.66
N VAL A 99 7.22 -11.61 7.62
CA VAL A 99 7.36 -10.76 8.80
C VAL A 99 6.01 -10.20 9.25
N SER A 100 5.19 -9.75 8.30
CA SER A 100 3.88 -9.13 8.56
C SER A 100 2.94 -9.35 7.38
N GLY A 101 2.39 -10.56 7.31
CA GLY A 101 1.35 -10.97 6.37
C GLY A 101 -0.05 -10.50 6.77
N SER A 102 -1.07 -11.17 6.22
CA SER A 102 -2.47 -10.87 6.54
C SER A 102 -2.80 -11.28 7.97
N PRO A 103 -3.38 -10.40 8.81
CA PRO A 103 -3.72 -10.74 10.20
C PRO A 103 -4.78 -11.85 10.33
N TYR A 104 -5.35 -12.29 9.21
CA TYR A 104 -6.32 -13.39 9.13
C TYR A 104 -5.69 -14.73 8.75
N GLU A 105 -4.38 -14.79 8.54
CA GLU A 105 -3.62 -16.04 8.32
C GLU A 105 -2.97 -16.53 9.63
N ALA A 106 -2.90 -17.85 9.83
CA ALA A 106 -2.36 -18.44 11.06
C ALA A 106 -0.88 -18.07 11.30
N ASN A 107 -0.07 -18.11 10.24
CA ASN A 107 1.36 -17.77 10.28
C ASN A 107 1.61 -16.37 9.70
N CYS A 108 0.90 -15.36 10.20
CA CYS A 108 0.98 -13.99 9.67
C CYS A 108 2.16 -13.15 10.18
N GLY A 109 2.94 -13.65 11.13
CA GLY A 109 3.97 -12.85 11.78
C GLY A 109 3.36 -11.74 12.63
N SER A 110 3.98 -10.57 12.65
CA SER A 110 3.54 -9.45 13.48
C SER A 110 2.48 -8.61 12.79
N THR A 111 1.40 -8.36 13.51
CA THR A 111 0.28 -7.55 13.01
C THR A 111 0.43 -6.07 13.33
N MET A 112 1.46 -5.66 14.06
CA MET A 112 1.72 -4.28 14.48
C MET A 112 3.20 -3.94 14.27
N ASN A 113 3.52 -2.64 14.30
CA ASN A 113 4.90 -2.19 14.33
C ASN A 113 5.55 -2.55 15.68
N ASP A 114 6.48 -3.48 15.63
CA ASP A 114 7.17 -4.09 16.76
C ASP A 114 8.68 -4.27 16.45
N ASP A 115 9.42 -4.94 17.34
CA ASP A 115 10.86 -5.15 17.13
C ASP A 115 11.18 -6.08 15.96
N SER A 116 10.28 -7.01 15.64
CA SER A 116 10.47 -7.97 14.53
C SER A 116 10.33 -7.30 13.17
N THR A 117 9.29 -6.48 13.02
CA THR A 117 9.05 -5.66 11.82
C THR A 117 10.14 -4.60 11.67
N ALA A 118 10.55 -3.96 12.78
CA ALA A 118 11.68 -3.04 12.77
C ALA A 118 12.99 -3.70 12.35
N ALA A 119 13.27 -4.92 12.82
CA ALA A 119 14.49 -5.66 12.47
C ALA A 119 14.60 -5.96 10.96
N GLU A 120 13.46 -6.20 10.32
CA GLU A 120 13.41 -6.56 8.89
C GLU A 120 13.13 -5.35 7.99
N GLY A 121 13.03 -4.14 8.55
CA GLY A 121 12.76 -2.92 7.78
C GLY A 121 11.33 -2.89 7.22
N VAL A 122 10.36 -3.48 7.92
CA VAL A 122 8.94 -3.51 7.51
C VAL A 122 8.16 -2.50 8.35
N LEU A 123 7.48 -1.57 7.68
CA LEU A 123 6.53 -0.65 8.31
C LEU A 123 5.10 -1.13 8.02
N VAL A 124 4.36 -1.36 9.10
CA VAL A 124 2.97 -1.85 9.10
C VAL A 124 2.01 -0.67 9.07
N VAL A 125 1.06 -0.69 8.13
CA VAL A 125 -0.10 0.19 8.06
C VAL A 125 -1.36 -0.69 8.11
N ASN A 126 -2.13 -0.61 9.17
CA ASN A 126 -3.31 -1.43 9.42
C ASN A 126 -4.61 -0.72 9.06
N ARG A 127 -5.71 -1.48 9.07
CA ARG A 127 -7.05 -0.98 8.76
C ARG A 127 -7.47 0.30 9.50
N TYR A 128 -6.92 0.52 10.70
CA TYR A 128 -7.22 1.67 11.56
C TYR A 128 -6.24 2.83 11.41
N ASP A 129 -5.26 2.71 10.52
CA ASP A 129 -4.26 3.73 10.25
C ASP A 129 -4.63 4.58 9.01
N TRP A 130 -5.75 4.28 8.35
CA TRP A 130 -6.19 4.94 7.12
C TRP A 130 -7.26 6.02 7.36
N GLY A 131 -7.67 6.67 6.27
CA GLY A 131 -8.45 7.90 6.24
C GLY A 131 -9.75 7.96 7.03
N TYR A 132 -10.52 6.87 7.17
CA TYR A 132 -11.70 6.89 8.04
C TYR A 132 -11.36 7.24 9.50
N TYR A 133 -10.18 6.80 9.97
CA TYR A 133 -9.68 7.02 11.32
C TYR A 133 -8.70 8.20 11.41
N ASP A 134 -8.30 8.77 10.27
CA ASP A 134 -7.45 9.95 10.16
C ASP A 134 -8.17 11.07 9.40
N ARG A 135 -8.68 12.08 10.11
CA ARG A 135 -9.45 13.18 9.49
C ARG A 135 -8.60 14.38 9.10
N ARG A 136 -7.26 14.26 9.06
CA ARG A 136 -6.42 15.40 8.73
C ARG A 136 -6.62 15.76 7.26
N ALA A 137 -6.88 17.04 7.00
CA ALA A 137 -7.21 17.59 5.68
C ALA A 137 -8.48 17.00 5.03
N SER A 138 -9.34 16.27 5.75
CA SER A 138 -10.57 15.70 5.16
C SER A 138 -11.59 16.77 4.76
N ASP A 139 -11.57 17.92 5.44
CA ASP A 139 -12.40 19.10 5.18
C ASP A 139 -12.13 19.74 3.81
N GLU A 140 -10.96 19.52 3.22
CA GLU A 140 -10.63 19.98 1.86
C GLU A 140 -11.15 19.04 0.76
N PHE A 141 -11.71 17.88 1.14
CA PHE A 141 -12.14 16.80 0.26
C PHE A 141 -13.56 16.34 0.56
N GLU A 142 -14.48 17.26 0.91
CA GLU A 142 -15.92 16.95 0.99
C GLU A 142 -16.33 16.15 -0.27
N GLU A 143 -16.61 14.87 -0.09
CA GLU A 143 -17.11 14.01 -1.15
C GLU A 143 -18.57 14.38 -1.37
N ASP A 144 -18.95 14.72 -2.60
CA ASP A 144 -20.35 15.04 -2.94
C ASP A 144 -21.24 13.86 -2.52
N ASP A 145 -22.31 14.15 -1.76
CA ASP A 145 -23.25 13.16 -1.19
C ASP A 145 -23.85 12.18 -2.24
N GLU A 146 -23.80 12.50 -3.53
CA GLU A 146 -24.25 11.60 -4.61
C GLU A 146 -23.29 10.42 -4.87
N ASP A 147 -21.99 10.55 -4.60
CA ASP A 147 -21.02 9.44 -4.65
C ASP A 147 -21.13 8.54 -3.40
N VAL A 148 -21.61 9.08 -2.28
CA VAL A 148 -21.90 8.33 -1.04
C VAL A 148 -23.08 7.36 -1.21
N LEU A 149 -23.90 7.51 -2.25
CA LEU A 149 -24.98 6.57 -2.59
C LEU A 149 -24.54 5.48 -3.58
N ASN A 150 -23.38 5.65 -4.23
CA ASN A 150 -22.74 4.67 -5.12
C ASN A 150 -21.57 3.96 -4.41
N LEU A 151 -21.79 3.52 -3.17
CA LEU A 151 -20.84 2.77 -2.33
C LEU A 151 -20.42 1.44 -3.00
N GLU A 152 -19.60 1.51 -4.04
CA GLU A 152 -18.68 0.43 -4.37
C GLU A 152 -17.75 0.32 -3.16
N VAL A 153 -18.04 -0.67 -2.31
CA VAL A 153 -17.18 -1.03 -1.18
C VAL A 153 -15.83 -1.42 -1.77
N ALA A 154 -14.85 -0.54 -1.68
CA ALA A 154 -13.56 -0.72 -2.34
C ALA A 154 -12.42 -0.17 -1.50
N VAL A 155 -11.25 -0.80 -1.64
CA VAL A 155 -10.01 -0.28 -1.09
C VAL A 155 -9.26 0.44 -2.20
N SER A 156 -8.96 1.72 -1.99
CA SER A 156 -8.19 2.50 -2.95
C SER A 156 -7.10 3.31 -2.26
N VAL A 157 -5.84 3.11 -2.66
CA VAL A 157 -4.69 3.79 -2.09
C VAL A 157 -3.84 4.36 -3.22
N GLY A 158 -3.46 5.62 -3.10
CA GLY A 158 -2.46 6.23 -3.97
C GLY A 158 -1.06 6.11 -3.40
N LEU A 159 -0.07 6.00 -4.29
CA LEU A 159 1.35 6.25 -4.02
C LEU A 159 1.79 7.37 -4.96
N VAL A 160 2.29 8.49 -4.42
CA VAL A 160 2.57 9.68 -5.22
C VAL A 160 3.91 10.28 -4.83
N ASP A 161 4.74 10.59 -5.81
CA ASP A 161 5.95 11.40 -5.59
C ASP A 161 5.56 12.73 -4.92
N ARG A 162 6.16 13.05 -3.77
CA ARG A 162 5.74 14.20 -2.96
C ARG A 162 5.75 15.51 -3.72
N ALA A 163 6.72 15.71 -4.62
CA ALA A 163 6.81 16.91 -5.46
C ALA A 163 5.57 17.15 -6.34
N GLN A 164 4.83 16.08 -6.67
CA GLN A 164 3.66 16.11 -7.55
C GLN A 164 2.34 15.83 -6.82
N ALA A 165 2.39 15.58 -5.50
CA ALA A 165 1.25 15.08 -4.72
C ALA A 165 0.00 15.94 -4.84
N LYS A 166 0.10 17.26 -4.60
CA LYS A 166 -1.07 18.16 -4.68
C LYS A 166 -1.66 18.27 -6.08
N GLU A 167 -0.83 18.29 -7.12
CA GLU A 167 -1.29 18.34 -8.50
C GLU A 167 -2.02 17.05 -8.89
N VAL A 168 -1.44 15.89 -8.56
CA VAL A 168 -2.05 14.59 -8.83
C VAL A 168 -3.38 14.44 -8.11
N VAL A 169 -3.43 14.78 -6.81
CA VAL A 169 -4.66 14.73 -6.02
C VAL A 169 -5.73 15.66 -6.58
N SER A 170 -5.37 16.87 -7.02
CA SER A 170 -6.31 17.80 -7.66
C SER A 170 -6.92 17.25 -8.95
N LYS A 171 -6.22 16.38 -9.68
CA LYS A 171 -6.76 15.69 -10.87
C LYS A 171 -7.58 14.46 -10.51
N TRP A 172 -7.22 13.76 -9.43
CA TRP A 172 -7.94 12.55 -8.99
C TRP A 172 -9.26 12.87 -8.28
N LYS A 173 -9.34 13.99 -7.55
CA LYS A 173 -10.57 14.37 -6.84
C LYS A 173 -11.77 14.60 -7.75
N THR A 174 -11.55 14.90 -9.04
CA THR A 174 -12.64 15.09 -10.01
C THR A 174 -13.14 13.76 -10.62
N LYS A 175 -12.76 12.63 -10.03
CA LYS A 175 -13.08 11.28 -10.53
C LYS A 175 -13.39 10.35 -9.37
N VAL A 176 -14.42 9.53 -9.55
CA VAL A 176 -14.71 8.38 -8.68
C VAL A 176 -13.49 7.45 -8.59
N ALA A 177 -13.35 6.76 -7.46
CA ALA A 177 -12.16 6.00 -7.11
C ALA A 177 -11.72 4.98 -8.19
N GLY A 178 -12.65 4.16 -8.71
CA GLY A 178 -12.35 3.16 -9.75
C GLY A 178 -11.97 3.73 -11.12
N ARG A 179 -12.13 5.04 -11.35
CA ARG A 179 -11.79 5.71 -12.62
C ARG A 179 -10.55 6.60 -12.53
N ARG A 180 -9.94 6.72 -11.36
CA ARG A 180 -8.64 7.38 -11.19
C ARG A 180 -7.57 6.54 -11.88
N LYS A 181 -6.64 7.21 -12.55
CA LYS A 181 -5.59 6.56 -13.34
C LYS A 181 -4.22 6.95 -12.79
N SER A 182 -3.33 5.97 -12.72
CA SER A 182 -1.91 6.18 -12.47
C SER A 182 -1.29 7.13 -13.51
N SER A 183 -0.18 7.76 -13.14
CA SER A 183 0.55 8.73 -13.96
C SER A 183 2.06 8.48 -13.88
N ALA A 184 2.86 9.29 -14.57
CA ALA A 184 4.32 9.18 -14.52
C ALA A 184 4.91 9.40 -13.12
N SER A 185 4.17 10.02 -12.20
CA SER A 185 4.62 10.34 -10.83
C SER A 185 3.76 9.69 -9.75
N ALA A 186 2.84 8.80 -10.14
CA ALA A 186 1.86 8.25 -9.22
C ALA A 186 1.34 6.87 -9.64
N ALA A 187 1.05 6.04 -8.65
CA ALA A 187 0.27 4.83 -8.81
C ALA A 187 -1.07 4.97 -8.06
N TRP A 188 -2.17 4.55 -8.68
CA TRP A 188 -3.46 4.39 -8.03
C TRP A 188 -3.78 2.91 -7.91
N LEU A 189 -3.85 2.39 -6.69
CA LEU A 189 -4.02 0.99 -6.37
C LEU A 189 -5.46 0.77 -5.91
N HIS A 190 -6.30 0.27 -6.81
CA HIS A 190 -7.73 0.07 -6.57
C HIS A 190 -8.06 -1.42 -6.53
N ILE A 191 -8.78 -1.84 -5.49
CA ILE A 191 -9.28 -3.20 -5.28
C ILE A 191 -10.81 -3.08 -5.12
N PRO A 192 -11.61 -3.47 -6.13
CA PRO A 192 -13.07 -3.41 -6.05
C PRO A 192 -13.62 -4.46 -5.07
N ASP A 193 -14.84 -4.23 -4.58
CA ASP A 193 -15.57 -5.15 -3.70
C ASP A 193 -14.77 -5.61 -2.47
N ALA A 194 -14.03 -4.68 -1.86
CA ALA A 194 -13.10 -4.98 -0.79
C ALA A 194 -13.19 -4.01 0.40
N GLU A 195 -12.99 -4.58 1.60
CA GLU A 195 -12.99 -3.87 2.88
C GLU A 195 -11.67 -4.09 3.62
N TYR A 196 -11.40 -3.21 4.58
CA TYR A 196 -10.23 -3.24 5.47
C TYR A 196 -8.91 -3.30 4.71
N ALA A 197 -8.35 -2.12 4.43
CA ALA A 197 -7.06 -2.00 3.79
C ALA A 197 -5.92 -2.33 4.76
N PHE A 198 -4.88 -2.99 4.24
CA PHE A 198 -3.61 -3.21 4.92
C PHE A 198 -2.47 -2.87 3.97
N GLY A 199 -1.48 -2.15 4.50
CA GLY A 199 -0.31 -1.67 3.78
C GLY A 199 0.95 -2.13 4.47
N ARG A 200 1.96 -2.54 3.70
CA ARG A 200 3.29 -2.89 4.23
C ARG A 200 4.34 -2.22 3.38
N PHE A 201 5.11 -1.30 3.96
CA PHE A 201 6.32 -0.80 3.29
C PHE A 201 7.50 -1.68 3.65
N GLY A 202 8.27 -2.10 2.66
CA GLY A 202 9.61 -2.65 2.85
C GLY A 202 10.65 -1.56 2.62
N PHE A 203 11.61 -1.44 3.53
CA PHE A 203 12.72 -0.51 3.44
C PHE A 203 14.01 -1.22 3.02
N ASN A 204 14.96 -0.43 2.53
CA ASN A 204 16.33 -0.88 2.27
C ASN A 204 17.01 -1.38 3.56
N GLU A 205 18.18 -2.01 3.41
CA GLU A 205 18.89 -2.67 4.51
C GLU A 205 19.31 -1.68 5.59
N GLU A 206 19.68 -0.47 5.18
CA GLU A 206 20.03 0.65 6.06
C GLU A 206 18.81 1.30 6.73
N ARG A 207 17.60 0.92 6.31
CA ARG A 207 16.32 1.45 6.79
C ARG A 207 16.21 2.98 6.63
N THR A 208 16.74 3.47 5.52
CA THR A 208 16.75 4.91 5.20
C THR A 208 15.68 5.30 4.19
N ALA A 209 15.24 4.36 3.36
CA ALA A 209 14.24 4.61 2.33
C ALA A 209 13.35 3.39 2.08
N ALA A 210 12.06 3.62 1.90
CA ALA A 210 11.14 2.60 1.42
C ALA A 210 11.51 2.22 -0.02
N ARG A 211 11.54 0.93 -0.31
CA ARG A 211 11.83 0.38 -1.64
C ARG A 211 10.69 -0.47 -2.20
N SER A 212 9.68 -0.75 -1.38
CA SER A 212 8.53 -1.56 -1.76
C SER A 212 7.30 -1.21 -0.92
N PHE A 213 6.12 -1.49 -1.48
CA PHE A 213 4.82 -1.34 -0.83
C PHE A 213 3.87 -2.46 -1.28
N LEU A 214 3.30 -3.19 -0.32
CA LEU A 214 2.24 -4.17 -0.54
C LEU A 214 0.92 -3.61 0.00
N LEU A 215 -0.10 -3.57 -0.85
CA LEU A 215 -1.48 -3.28 -0.49
C LEU A 215 -2.31 -4.55 -0.61
N PHE A 216 -3.06 -4.89 0.44
CA PHE A 216 -3.98 -6.03 0.45
C PHE A 216 -5.16 -5.74 1.38
N THR A 217 -6.11 -6.67 1.44
CA THR A 217 -7.38 -6.49 2.17
C THR A 217 -7.67 -7.67 3.09
N GLN A 218 -8.75 -7.61 3.86
CA GLN A 218 -9.15 -8.75 4.70
C GLN A 218 -9.44 -10.03 3.90
N SER A 219 -9.83 -9.90 2.63
CA SER A 219 -10.19 -11.01 1.76
C SER A 219 -9.00 -11.59 1.00
N THR A 220 -7.82 -10.97 1.08
CA THR A 220 -6.61 -11.50 0.43
C THR A 220 -6.12 -12.74 1.16
N VAL A 221 -6.13 -13.88 0.45
CA VAL A 221 -5.57 -15.16 0.90
C VAL A 221 -4.29 -15.44 0.13
N PHE A 222 -3.12 -15.32 0.76
CA PHE A 222 -1.84 -15.34 0.02
C PHE A 222 -1.44 -16.71 -0.51
N THR A 223 -2.04 -17.78 0.01
CA THR A 223 -1.95 -19.15 -0.55
C THR A 223 -2.76 -19.33 -1.83
N GLN A 224 -3.59 -18.34 -2.18
CA GLN A 224 -4.37 -18.29 -3.42
C GLN A 224 -4.12 -16.99 -4.21
N THR A 225 -3.11 -16.20 -3.83
CA THR A 225 -2.76 -14.95 -4.51
C THR A 225 -1.42 -15.13 -5.21
N ALA A 226 -1.31 -14.73 -6.47
CA ALA A 226 -0.07 -14.78 -7.24
C ALA A 226 0.16 -13.48 -8.00
N PHE A 227 1.39 -13.20 -8.42
CA PHE A 227 1.63 -12.16 -9.43
C PHE A 227 0.85 -12.46 -10.71
N GLN A 228 0.30 -11.42 -11.34
CA GLN A 228 -0.35 -11.57 -12.63
C GLN A 228 0.61 -12.22 -13.65
N GLY A 229 0.16 -13.30 -14.31
CA GLY A 229 0.99 -14.08 -15.23
C GLY A 229 1.84 -15.17 -14.57
N ARG A 230 1.80 -15.30 -13.24
CA ARG A 230 2.33 -16.47 -12.50
C ARG A 230 1.22 -17.44 -12.13
N LEU A 231 1.63 -18.69 -11.90
CA LEU A 231 0.77 -19.77 -11.42
C LEU A 231 1.01 -20.07 -9.94
N ASN A 232 2.22 -19.80 -9.44
CA ASN A 232 2.59 -20.11 -8.07
C ASN A 232 2.05 -19.03 -7.13
N PRO A 233 1.34 -19.40 -6.06
CA PRO A 233 0.93 -18.46 -5.03
C PRO A 233 2.11 -17.86 -4.27
N LEU A 234 1.86 -16.73 -3.60
CA LEU A 234 2.85 -16.00 -2.81
C LEU A 234 3.20 -16.71 -1.49
N ARG A 235 2.33 -17.60 -1.01
CA ARG A 235 2.58 -18.48 0.14
C ARG A 235 2.25 -19.92 -0.19
N GLU A 236 3.01 -20.85 0.36
CA GLU A 236 2.66 -22.26 0.32
C GLU A 236 1.45 -22.52 1.22
N GLY A 237 0.54 -23.38 0.78
CA GLY A 237 -0.56 -23.84 1.63
C GLY A 237 -0.01 -24.60 2.83
N GLU A 238 -0.59 -24.39 4.01
CA GLU A 238 -0.31 -25.26 5.14
C GLU A 238 -0.75 -26.69 4.77
N ALA A 239 0.15 -27.66 4.91
CA ALA A 239 -0.21 -29.07 4.81
C ALA A 239 -1.24 -29.36 5.91
N ALA A 240 -2.42 -29.84 5.51
CA ALA A 240 -3.50 -30.23 6.41
C ALA A 240 -3.10 -31.33 7.40
#